data_AF-A0A5S9MER2-F1
#
_entry.id   AF-A0A5S9MER2-F1
#
_cell.length_a   1.000
_cell.length_b   1.000
_cell.length_c   1.000
_cell.angle_alpha   90.00
_cell.angle_beta   90.00
_cell.angle_gamma   90.00
#
_symmetry.space_group_name_H-M   'P 1'
#
loop_
_entity.id
_entity.type
_entity.pdbx_description
1 polymer ?
#
loop_
_entity_poly.entity_id
_entity_poly.type
_entity_poly.pdbx_seq_one_letter_code
_entity_poly.pdbx_strand_id
1 'polypeptide(L)'
;MTLLRSQQHHMDSLKEQITLYREDLHKLNEDNKKRLLIQSVDVHLVNREQYKIPEPDTLKFEDQVKEDISEVITKDIESVYKTKELLKRTVENKEYTIREKAYRAKVTELTIYTKLSLEVRISFAE
;
A
#
# COMPACT_ATOMS: atom_id res chain seq x y z
N MET A 1 15.23 55.71 21.33
CA MET A 1 15.90 54.38 21.36
C MET A 1 14.95 53.21 21.66
N THR A 2 13.81 53.40 22.32
CA THR A 2 12.84 52.34 22.66
C THR A 2 12.07 51.77 21.47
N LEU A 3 11.66 52.61 20.50
CA LEU A 3 10.89 52.17 19.33
C LEU A 3 11.70 51.25 18.40
N LEU A 4 12.97 51.59 18.13
CA LEU A 4 13.84 50.79 17.28
C LEU A 4 14.06 49.38 17.86
N ARG A 5 14.26 49.31 19.18
CA ARG A 5 14.40 48.04 19.91
C ARG A 5 13.11 47.22 19.89
N SER A 6 11.95 47.85 20.05
CA SER A 6 10.65 47.19 19.94
C SER A 6 10.41 46.63 18.53
N GLN A 7 10.76 47.39 17.49
CA GLN A 7 10.67 46.95 16.11
C GLN A 7 11.61 45.78 15.82
N GLN A 8 12.83 45.81 16.37
CA GLN A 8 13.77 44.69 16.27
C GLN A 8 13.20 43.42 16.91
N HIS A 9 12.68 43.51 18.14
CA HIS A 9 12.04 42.37 18.81
C HIS A 9 10.82 41.84 18.06
N HIS A 10 10.00 42.73 17.49
CA HIS A 10 8.88 42.31 16.66
C HIS A 10 9.34 41.60 15.39
N MET A 11 10.42 42.08 14.77
CA MET A 11 11.00 41.45 13.58
C MET A 11 11.62 40.09 13.86
N ASP A 12 12.27 39.94 15.00
CA ASP A 12 12.85 38.66 15.41
C ASP A 12 11.73 37.64 15.73
N SER A 13 10.66 38.06 16.42
CA SER A 13 9.49 37.22 16.66
C SER A 13 8.78 36.80 15.37
N LEU A 14 8.64 37.71 14.40
CA LEU A 14 8.06 37.38 13.10
C LEU A 14 8.93 36.40 12.31
N LYS A 15 10.26 36.53 12.36
CA LYS A 15 11.19 35.58 11.72
C LYS A 15 11.10 34.20 12.36
N GLU A 16 11.02 34.13 13.68
CA GLU A 16 10.85 32.88 14.42
C GLU A 16 9.54 32.16 14.02
N GLN A 17 8.43 32.91 13.99
CA GLN A 17 7.15 32.38 13.53
C GLN A 17 7.21 31.87 12.08
N ILE A 18 7.85 32.61 11.17
CA ILE A 18 8.03 32.17 9.77
C ILE A 18 8.82 30.86 9.69
N THR A 19 9.86 30.70 10.51
CA THR A 19 10.65 29.47 10.56
C THR A 19 9.79 28.30 11.05
N LEU A 20 9.05 28.47 12.14
CA LEU A 20 8.13 27.45 12.67
C LEU A 20 7.08 27.04 11.62
N TYR A 21 6.43 28.01 10.96
CA TYR A 21 5.46 27.72 9.91
C TYR A 21 6.07 26.96 8.72
N ARG A 22 7.31 27.26 8.34
CA ARG A 22 8.00 26.53 7.27
C ARG A 22 8.30 25.09 7.67
N GLU A 23 8.73 24.85 8.90
CA GLU A 23 8.97 23.51 9.42
C GLU A 23 7.67 22.69 9.47
N ASP A 24 6.57 23.29 9.91
CA ASP A 24 5.26 22.64 9.95
C ASP A 24 4.74 22.31 8.55
N LEU A 25 4.87 23.23 7.59
CA LEU A 25 4.52 22.98 6.19
C LEU A 25 5.37 21.86 5.58
N HIS A 26 6.66 21.80 5.91
CA HIS A 26 7.54 20.73 5.44
C HIS A 26 7.09 19.37 5.99
N LYS A 27 6.81 19.28 7.30
CA LYS A 27 6.29 18.05 7.92
C LYS A 27 4.95 17.63 7.30
N LEU A 28 4.03 18.56 7.12
CA LEU A 28 2.73 18.29 6.51
C LEU A 28 2.86 17.77 5.07
N ASN A 29 3.77 18.33 4.28
CA ASN A 29 4.03 17.84 2.93
C ASN A 29 4.60 16.41 2.93
N GLU A 30 5.56 16.11 3.81
CA GLU A 30 6.12 14.77 3.93
C GLU A 30 5.07 13.74 4.39
N ASP A 31 4.22 14.10 5.35
CA ASP A 31 3.13 13.23 5.81
C ASP A 31 2.07 13.03 4.73
N ASN A 32 1.75 14.07 3.96
CA ASN A 32 0.85 13.95 2.80
C ASN A 32 1.45 13.06 1.72
N LYS A 33 2.74 13.17 1.42
CA LYS A 33 3.42 12.26 0.48
C LYS A 33 3.30 10.80 0.93
N LYS A 34 3.55 10.50 2.21
CA LYS A 34 3.40 9.13 2.76
C LYS A 34 1.99 8.58 2.61
N ARG A 35 0.96 9.43 2.75
CA ARG A 35 -0.46 9.05 2.55
C ARG A 35 -0.80 8.76 1.09
N LEU A 36 0.06 9.11 0.16
CA LEU A 36 -0.09 8.84 -1.28
C LEU A 36 0.67 7.59 -1.74
N LEU A 37 1.37 6.90 -0.84
CA LEU A 37 2.11 5.68 -1.13
C LEU A 37 1.36 4.44 -0.65
N ILE A 38 1.58 3.31 -1.32
CA ILE A 38 1.22 1.99 -0.79
C ILE A 38 2.14 1.67 0.40
N GLN A 39 1.54 1.33 1.53
CA GLN A 39 2.23 1.01 2.77
C GLN A 39 2.19 -0.48 3.08
N SER A 40 1.12 -1.17 2.69
CA SER A 40 0.99 -2.62 2.87
C SER A 40 0.15 -3.25 1.77
N VAL A 41 0.32 -4.56 1.64
CA VAL A 41 -0.45 -5.44 0.77
C VAL A 41 -1.07 -6.52 1.63
N ASP A 42 -2.36 -6.75 1.42
CA ASP A 42 -3.12 -7.83 2.05
C ASP A 42 -3.87 -8.61 0.97
N VAL A 43 -3.83 -9.93 1.08
CA VAL A 43 -4.46 -10.85 0.16
C VAL A 43 -5.45 -11.71 0.94
N HIS A 44 -6.63 -11.93 0.37
CA HIS A 44 -7.63 -12.79 0.97
C HIS A 44 -8.14 -13.86 -0.01
N LEU A 45 -8.05 -15.13 0.38
CA LEU A 45 -8.58 -16.27 -0.36
C LEU A 45 -10.05 -16.51 0.00
N VAL A 46 -10.97 -16.10 -0.88
CA VAL A 46 -12.41 -16.06 -0.57
C VAL A 46 -13.10 -17.42 -0.64
N ASN A 47 -12.56 -18.39 -1.40
CA ASN A 47 -13.20 -19.69 -1.63
C ASN A 47 -12.43 -20.89 -1.03
N ARG A 48 -11.66 -20.66 0.03
CA ARG A 48 -10.92 -21.73 0.75
C ARG A 48 -11.82 -22.89 1.20
N GLU A 49 -13.06 -22.60 1.61
CA GLU A 49 -14.01 -23.59 2.12
C GLU A 49 -14.46 -24.58 1.04
N GLN A 50 -14.62 -24.09 -0.19
CA GLN A 50 -14.99 -24.91 -1.36
C GLN A 50 -13.98 -26.03 -1.61
N TYR A 51 -12.70 -25.76 -1.36
CA TYR A 51 -11.59 -26.70 -1.57
C TYR A 51 -11.10 -27.35 -0.28
N LYS A 52 -11.77 -27.07 0.86
CA LYS A 52 -11.41 -27.56 2.20
C LYS A 52 -9.94 -27.29 2.55
N ILE A 53 -9.45 -26.11 2.17
CA ILE A 53 -8.09 -25.67 2.48
C ILE A 53 -8.09 -25.13 3.91
N PRO A 54 -7.27 -25.69 4.81
CA PRO A 54 -7.22 -25.22 6.17
C PRO A 54 -6.42 -23.92 6.28
N GLU A 55 -6.61 -23.24 7.40
CA GLU A 55 -6.06 -21.91 7.65
C GLU A 55 -4.54 -21.79 7.47
N PRO A 56 -3.69 -22.73 7.95
CA PRO A 56 -2.25 -22.60 7.76
C PRO A 56 -1.81 -22.60 6.29
N ASP A 57 -2.51 -23.33 5.42
CA ASP A 57 -2.20 -23.37 3.99
C ASP A 57 -2.83 -22.19 3.24
N THR A 58 -3.96 -21.68 3.76
CA THR A 58 -4.56 -20.44 3.28
C THR A 58 -3.60 -19.28 3.47
N LEU A 59 -3.05 -19.11 4.68
CA LEU A 59 -2.11 -18.05 5.01
C LEU A 59 -0.84 -18.14 4.16
N LYS A 60 -0.28 -19.34 3.98
CA LYS A 60 0.89 -19.54 3.10
C LYS A 60 0.63 -19.13 1.66
N PHE A 61 -0.55 -19.47 1.13
CA PHE A 61 -0.93 -19.07 -0.21
C PHE A 61 -1.10 -17.54 -0.31
N GLU A 62 -1.80 -16.93 0.65
CA GLU A 62 -1.98 -15.47 0.71
C GLU A 62 -0.63 -14.74 0.81
N ASP A 63 0.30 -15.23 1.62
CA ASP A 63 1.67 -14.72 1.73
C ASP A 63 2.42 -14.85 0.40
N GLN A 64 2.29 -15.98 -0.29
CA GLN A 64 2.95 -16.19 -1.59
C GLN A 64 2.41 -15.23 -2.66
N VAL A 65 1.10 -15.01 -2.72
CA VAL A 65 0.49 -14.03 -3.63
C VAL A 65 0.92 -12.61 -3.25
N LYS A 66 1.03 -12.32 -1.96
CA LYS A 66 1.50 -11.02 -1.45
C LYS A 66 2.94 -10.75 -1.87
N GLU A 67 3.82 -11.74 -1.79
CA GLU A 67 5.20 -11.64 -2.27
C GLU A 67 5.26 -11.30 -3.76
N ASP A 68 4.42 -11.94 -4.59
CA ASP A 68 4.37 -11.73 -6.04
C ASP A 68 4.04 -10.28 -6.45
N ILE A 69 3.34 -9.54 -5.59
CA ILE A 69 2.96 -8.14 -5.84
C ILE A 69 3.57 -7.16 -4.84
N SER A 70 4.48 -7.62 -3.98
CA SER A 70 5.07 -6.81 -2.90
C SER A 70 5.87 -5.59 -3.42
N GLU A 71 6.33 -5.62 -4.67
CA GLU A 71 7.01 -4.51 -5.32
C GLU A 71 6.16 -3.23 -5.44
N VAL A 72 4.85 -3.30 -5.19
CA VAL A 72 3.98 -2.12 -5.14
C VAL A 72 4.12 -1.32 -3.86
N ILE A 73 4.69 -1.91 -2.80
CA ILE A 73 4.96 -1.22 -1.54
C ILE A 73 5.94 -0.06 -1.81
N THR A 74 5.72 1.08 -1.17
CA THR A 74 6.43 2.36 -1.37
C THR A 74 6.21 3.06 -2.71
N LYS A 75 5.49 2.45 -3.66
CA LYS A 75 5.07 3.13 -4.89
C LYS A 75 3.87 4.04 -4.62
N ASP A 76 3.73 5.08 -5.45
CA ASP A 76 2.57 5.96 -5.39
C ASP A 76 1.30 5.25 -5.86
N ILE A 77 0.19 5.57 -5.19
CA ILE A 77 -1.13 5.00 -5.45
C ILE A 77 -1.54 5.19 -6.92
N GLU A 78 -1.22 6.33 -7.52
CA GLU A 78 -1.58 6.64 -8.90
C GLU A 78 -0.86 5.71 -9.90
N SER A 79 0.45 5.51 -9.76
CA SER A 79 1.19 4.56 -10.60
C SER A 79 0.71 3.13 -10.43
N VAL A 80 0.42 2.69 -9.20
CA VAL A 80 -0.11 1.35 -8.92
C VAL A 80 -1.50 1.17 -9.54
N TYR A 81 -2.34 2.20 -9.50
CA TYR A 81 -3.64 2.20 -10.18
C TYR A 81 -3.50 2.10 -11.70
N LYS A 82 -2.54 2.82 -12.31
CA LYS A 82 -2.26 2.74 -13.76
C LYS A 82 -1.80 1.35 -14.20
N THR A 83 -1.08 0.62 -13.34
CA THR A 83 -0.55 -0.72 -13.63
C THR A 83 -1.40 -1.85 -13.06
N LYS A 84 -2.61 -1.57 -12.56
CA LYS A 84 -3.49 -2.55 -11.90
C LYS A 84 -3.76 -3.82 -12.72
N GLU A 85 -3.88 -3.70 -14.04
CA GLU A 85 -4.12 -4.85 -14.91
C GLU A 85 -2.87 -5.74 -15.05
N LEU A 86 -1.67 -5.16 -14.97
CA LEU A 86 -0.43 -5.94 -14.92
C LEU A 86 -0.34 -6.71 -13.60
N LEU A 87 -0.69 -6.06 -12.47
CA LEU A 87 -0.70 -6.70 -11.16
C LEU A 87 -1.64 -7.90 -11.11
N LYS A 88 -2.85 -7.76 -11.67
CA LYS A 88 -3.79 -8.88 -11.79
C LYS A 88 -3.17 -10.03 -12.58
N ARG A 89 -2.58 -9.74 -13.76
CA ARG A 89 -1.94 -10.76 -14.61
C ARG A 89 -0.79 -11.47 -13.91
N THR A 90 0.01 -10.77 -13.10
CA THR A 90 1.09 -11.40 -12.32
C THR A 90 0.56 -12.52 -11.43
N VAL A 91 -0.58 -12.29 -10.77
CA VAL A 91 -1.23 -13.27 -9.90
C VAL A 91 -1.95 -14.35 -10.73
N GLU A 92 -2.67 -13.97 -11.79
CA GLU A 92 -3.52 -14.88 -12.56
C GLU A 92 -2.76 -15.84 -13.49
N ASN A 93 -1.57 -15.44 -13.95
CA ASN A 93 -0.75 -16.27 -14.84
C ASN A 93 0.08 -17.32 -14.09
N LYS A 94 0.11 -17.27 -12.75
CA LYS A 94 0.92 -18.16 -11.93
C LYS A 94 0.10 -19.34 -11.44
N GLU A 95 0.75 -20.49 -11.37
CA GLU A 95 0.20 -21.68 -10.73
C GLU A 95 0.74 -21.79 -9.30
N TYR A 96 -0.16 -22.05 -8.38
CA TYR A 96 0.11 -22.17 -6.96
C TYR A 96 -0.15 -23.61 -6.51
N THR A 97 0.84 -24.21 -5.85
CA THR A 97 0.71 -25.57 -5.33
C THR A 97 0.31 -25.54 -3.87
N ILE A 98 -0.88 -26.05 -3.56
CA ILE A 98 -1.39 -26.19 -2.19
C ILE A 98 -1.60 -27.69 -1.92
N ARG A 99 -0.80 -28.26 -1.01
CA ARG A 99 -0.85 -29.69 -0.65
C ARG A 99 -0.87 -30.61 -1.88
N GLU A 100 0.13 -30.45 -2.75
CA GLU A 100 0.34 -31.28 -3.95
C GLU A 100 -0.69 -31.09 -5.07
N LYS A 101 -1.65 -30.17 -4.92
CA LYS A 101 -2.61 -29.81 -5.97
C LYS A 101 -2.26 -28.46 -6.55
N ALA A 102 -2.25 -28.37 -7.87
CA ALA A 102 -2.02 -27.13 -8.61
C ALA A 102 -3.33 -26.35 -8.74
N TYR A 103 -3.25 -25.05 -8.47
CA TYR A 103 -4.36 -24.12 -8.57
C TYR A 103 -3.92 -22.90 -9.38
N ARG A 104 -4.88 -22.29 -10.08
CA ARG A 104 -4.74 -20.93 -10.61
C ARG A 104 -5.56 -19.98 -9.77
N ALA A 105 -4.98 -18.82 -9.49
CA ALA A 105 -5.67 -17.73 -8.83
C ALA A 105 -6.40 -16.86 -9.86
N LYS A 106 -7.53 -16.30 -9.46
CA LYS A 106 -8.30 -15.30 -10.20
C LYS A 106 -8.60 -14.14 -9.27
N VAL A 107 -8.28 -12.93 -9.71
CA VAL A 107 -8.56 -11.73 -8.92
C VAL A 107 -10.05 -11.40 -9.03
N THR A 108 -10.75 -11.38 -7.91
CA THR A 108 -12.17 -10.98 -7.88
C THR A 108 -12.33 -9.52 -7.53
N GLU A 109 -11.51 -9.02 -6.61
CA GLU A 109 -11.54 -7.62 -6.18
C GLU A 109 -10.13 -7.09 -5.95
N LEU A 110 -9.91 -5.84 -6.32
CA LEU A 110 -8.66 -5.12 -6.10
C LEU A 110 -9.00 -3.71 -5.62
N THR A 111 -8.72 -3.45 -4.35
CA THR A 111 -8.86 -2.13 -3.73
C THR A 111 -7.49 -1.50 -3.56
N ILE A 112 -7.32 -0.30 -4.12
CA ILE A 112 -6.04 0.43 -4.09
C ILE A 112 -6.22 1.69 -3.25
N TYR A 113 -5.57 1.70 -2.09
CA TYR A 113 -5.46 2.84 -1.20
C TYR A 113 -4.06 2.83 -0.55
N THR A 114 -3.86 3.44 0.63
CA THR A 114 -2.63 3.24 1.40
C THR A 114 -2.38 1.77 1.75
N LYS A 115 -3.44 0.99 1.88
CA LYS A 115 -3.45 -0.47 1.93
C LYS A 115 -3.96 -1.01 0.60
N LEU A 116 -3.18 -1.83 -0.08
CA LEU A 116 -3.65 -2.60 -1.23
C LEU A 116 -4.31 -3.87 -0.71
N SER A 117 -5.57 -4.08 -1.06
CA SER A 117 -6.33 -5.28 -0.69
C SER A 117 -6.74 -6.03 -1.93
N LEU A 118 -6.39 -7.31 -1.98
CA LEU A 118 -6.65 -8.20 -3.10
C LEU A 118 -7.49 -9.37 -2.63
N GLU A 119 -8.66 -9.55 -3.24
CA GLU A 119 -9.44 -10.78 -3.08
C GLU A 119 -9.18 -11.70 -4.25
N VAL A 120 -8.89 -12.96 -3.94
CA VAL A 120 -8.58 -13.98 -4.92
C VAL A 120 -9.45 -15.21 -4.71
N ARG A 121 -9.85 -15.81 -5.84
CA ARG A 121 -10.44 -17.14 -5.90
C ARG A 121 -9.47 -18.08 -6.55
N ILE A 122 -9.47 -19.33 -6.13
CA ILE A 122 -8.73 -20.39 -6.80
C ILE A 122 -9.64 -21.34 -7.56
N SER A 123 -9.08 -21.94 -8.61
CA SER A 123 -9.61 -23.11 -9.31
C SER A 123 -8.47 -24.08 -9.60
N PHE A 124 -8.76 -25.36 -9.86
CA PHE A 124 -7.73 -26.30 -10.29
C PHE A 124 -7.02 -25.77 -11.54
N ALA A 125 -5.70 -25.90 -11.59
CA ALA A 125 -4.96 -25.71 -12.83
C ALA A 125 -5.32 -26.86 -13.78
N GLU A 126 -5.64 -26.53 -15.03
CA GLU A 126 -5.84 -27.51 -16.11
C GLU A 126 -4.53 -28.14 -16.55
#